data_AF-A0A532EFK9-F1
#
_entry.id   AF-A0A532EFK9-F1
#
_cell.length_a   1.000
_cell.length_b   1.000
_cell.length_c   1.000
_cell.angle_alpha   90.00
_cell.angle_beta   90.00
_cell.angle_gamma   90.00
#
_symmetry.space_group_name_H-M   'P 1'
#
loop_
_entity.id
_entity.type
_entity.pdbx_description
1 polymer ?
#
loop_
_entity_poly.entity_id
_entity_poly.type
_entity_poly.pdbx_seq_one_letter_code
_entity_poly.pdbx_strand_id
1 'polypeptide(L)'
;MHGALDDTICAIATPPGEGGIGVVRISGLQAVDVASQVVRLRSGKSLHDLQTHVMALADVGSPGALQTVPRGTESRPHAVLDEALVVVMKGPHSYTGEDVVEVQCHGGPVVLDQLCLGLISAGARLAEPGEFTKRAFLNGRLDLAQAEAVLDTIRAKTARSLAIAQSQRRGELSREVEETRSALVVALAHIEAALDFAEEDIAFVRQDELLRLLDETLLKLRRLVQSGQDREGL
;
A
#
# COMPACT_ATOMS: atom_id res chain seq x y z
N MET A 1 10.50 13.03 -9.80
CA MET A 1 10.41 11.79 -10.60
C MET A 1 8.97 11.30 -10.53
N HIS A 2 8.14 11.65 -11.52
CA HIS A 2 6.80 11.08 -11.65
C HIS A 2 6.94 9.80 -12.47
N GLY A 3 7.19 8.67 -11.81
CA GLY A 3 7.05 7.37 -12.44
C GLY A 3 5.56 7.14 -12.66
N ALA A 4 5.08 7.36 -13.88
CA ALA A 4 3.68 7.27 -14.25
C ALA A 4 3.10 5.89 -13.88
N LEU A 5 2.41 5.82 -12.75
CA LEU A 5 1.55 4.72 -12.32
C LEU A 5 0.18 4.88 -13.00
N ASP A 6 0.16 5.14 -14.31
CA ASP A 6 -1.06 5.51 -15.02
C ASP A 6 -1.93 4.27 -15.34
N ASP A 7 -1.40 3.07 -15.12
CA ASP A 7 -2.13 1.82 -15.30
C ASP A 7 -2.92 1.41 -14.05
N THR A 8 -3.97 0.62 -14.26
CA THR A 8 -4.78 0.03 -13.20
C THR A 8 -4.43 -1.44 -13.06
N ILE A 9 -4.14 -1.88 -11.84
CA ILE A 9 -3.77 -3.27 -11.54
C ILE A 9 -4.87 -3.99 -10.77
N CYS A 10 -4.95 -5.31 -10.96
CA CYS A 10 -5.78 -6.20 -10.14
C CYS A 10 -5.03 -7.46 -9.71
N ALA A 11 -5.39 -8.01 -8.55
CA ALA A 11 -4.96 -9.35 -8.13
C ALA A 11 -5.90 -9.93 -7.06
N ILE A 12 -5.86 -11.25 -6.93
CA ILE A 12 -6.42 -11.95 -5.76
C ILE A 12 -5.55 -11.61 -4.55
N ALA A 13 -6.16 -11.02 -3.51
CA ALA A 13 -5.49 -10.54 -2.30
C ALA A 13 -5.55 -11.55 -1.14
N THR A 14 -6.37 -12.59 -1.25
CA THR A 14 -6.46 -13.69 -0.29
C THR A 14 -5.51 -14.84 -0.66
N PRO A 15 -5.08 -15.67 0.31
CA PRO A 15 -4.29 -16.87 0.02
C PRO A 15 -4.99 -17.81 -0.97
N PRO A 16 -4.22 -18.57 -1.78
CA PRO A 16 -4.79 -19.55 -2.70
C PRO A 16 -5.46 -20.70 -1.93
N GLY A 17 -6.52 -21.27 -2.51
CA GLY A 17 -7.27 -22.38 -1.94
C GLY A 17 -8.76 -22.08 -1.87
N GLU A 18 -9.49 -22.95 -1.18
CA GLU A 18 -10.92 -22.78 -0.92
C GLU A 18 -11.13 -22.04 0.40
N GLY A 19 -11.97 -21.02 0.39
CA GLY A 19 -12.34 -20.26 1.57
C GLY A 19 -13.76 -19.72 1.49
N GLY A 20 -14.34 -19.35 2.64
CA GLY A 20 -15.66 -18.73 2.68
C GLY A 20 -15.70 -17.37 1.97
N ILE A 21 -14.56 -16.67 1.90
CA ILE A 21 -14.41 -15.37 1.26
C ILE A 21 -13.09 -15.36 0.47
N GLY A 22 -13.14 -14.81 -0.74
CA GLY A 22 -11.98 -14.42 -1.51
C GLY A 22 -12.07 -12.94 -1.86
N VAL A 23 -10.92 -12.27 -1.90
CA VAL A 23 -10.87 -10.83 -2.19
C VAL A 23 -10.07 -10.60 -3.47
N VAL A 24 -10.66 -9.89 -4.42
CA VAL A 24 -9.93 -9.33 -5.57
C VAL A 24 -9.80 -7.83 -5.35
N ARG A 25 -8.56 -7.36 -5.36
CA ARG A 25 -8.22 -5.94 -5.17
C ARG A 25 -7.85 -5.32 -6.50
N ILE A 26 -8.32 -4.10 -6.73
CA ILE A 26 -8.05 -3.28 -7.92
C ILE A 26 -7.47 -1.95 -7.44
N SER A 27 -6.42 -1.43 -8.07
CA SER A 27 -5.79 -0.15 -7.72
C SER A 27 -5.34 0.62 -8.95
N GLY A 28 -5.56 1.93 -8.97
CA GLY A 28 -5.12 2.82 -10.05
C GLY A 28 -6.17 3.85 -10.44
N LEU A 29 -5.83 4.72 -11.38
CA LEU A 29 -6.69 5.84 -11.81
C LEU A 29 -8.06 5.42 -12.34
N GLN A 30 -8.14 4.22 -12.93
CA GLN A 30 -9.38 3.68 -13.52
C GLN A 30 -9.97 2.56 -12.65
N ALA A 31 -9.57 2.42 -11.39
CA ALA A 31 -10.01 1.30 -10.53
C ALA A 31 -11.54 1.19 -10.44
N VAL A 32 -12.23 2.32 -10.28
CA VAL A 32 -13.70 2.35 -10.20
C VAL A 32 -14.35 2.09 -11.57
N ASP A 33 -13.78 2.63 -12.65
CA ASP A 33 -14.30 2.42 -14.01
C ASP A 33 -14.20 0.95 -14.43
N VAL A 34 -13.03 0.35 -14.23
CA VAL A 34 -12.75 -1.06 -14.52
C VAL A 34 -13.65 -1.96 -13.69
N ALA A 35 -13.77 -1.70 -12.37
CA ALA A 35 -14.67 -2.46 -11.51
C ALA A 35 -16.13 -2.37 -11.97
N SER A 36 -16.57 -1.20 -12.43
CA SER A 36 -17.96 -0.98 -12.87
C SER A 36 -18.35 -1.77 -14.12
N GLN A 37 -17.38 -2.30 -14.88
CA GLN A 37 -17.65 -3.19 -16.02
C GLN A 37 -18.03 -4.61 -15.59
N VAL A 38 -17.61 -5.05 -14.40
CA VAL A 38 -17.75 -6.43 -13.92
C VAL A 38 -18.56 -6.55 -12.63
N VAL A 39 -18.78 -5.45 -11.92
CA VAL A 39 -19.55 -5.40 -10.68
C VAL A 39 -20.74 -4.47 -10.84
N ARG A 40 -21.92 -4.92 -10.41
CA ARG A 40 -23.14 -4.12 -10.40
C ARG A 40 -23.74 -4.10 -9.00
N LEU A 41 -23.96 -2.91 -8.45
CA LEU A 41 -24.61 -2.78 -7.14
C LEU A 41 -26.06 -3.22 -7.21
N ARG A 42 -26.51 -3.99 -6.20
CA ARG A 42 -27.92 -4.40 -6.11
C ARG A 42 -28.87 -3.24 -5.84
N SER A 43 -28.36 -2.13 -5.32
CA SER A 43 -29.11 -0.89 -5.19
C SER A 43 -29.41 -0.19 -6.52
N GLY A 44 -28.79 -0.62 -7.62
CA GLY A 44 -28.90 0.00 -8.94
C GLY A 44 -28.10 1.29 -9.12
N LYS A 45 -27.41 1.75 -8.06
CA LYS A 45 -26.51 2.92 -8.10
C LYS A 45 -25.20 2.62 -8.84
N SER A 46 -24.48 3.66 -9.26
CA SER A 46 -23.14 3.52 -9.81
C SER A 46 -22.12 3.21 -8.70
N LEU A 47 -21.03 2.50 -9.01
CA LEU A 47 -19.91 2.37 -8.07
C LEU A 47 -19.26 3.74 -7.79
N HIS A 48 -19.31 4.67 -8.75
CA HIS A 48 -18.83 6.05 -8.56
C HIS A 48 -19.60 6.81 -7.48
N ASP A 49 -20.86 6.44 -7.25
CA ASP A 49 -21.76 7.04 -6.27
C ASP A 49 -21.58 6.43 -4.86
N LEU A 50 -20.76 5.38 -4.72
CA LEU A 50 -20.48 4.82 -3.41
C LEU A 50 -19.70 5.82 -2.56
N GLN A 51 -20.16 5.96 -1.32
CA GLN A 51 -19.39 6.62 -0.29
C GLN A 51 -18.11 5.80 -0.05
N THR A 52 -16.98 6.51 0.00
CA THR A 52 -15.67 5.91 0.29
C THR A 52 -15.73 5.14 1.62
N HIS A 53 -15.11 3.96 1.68
CA HIS A 53 -15.06 3.10 2.87
C HIS A 53 -16.42 2.54 3.36
N VAL A 54 -17.44 2.55 2.51
CA VAL A 54 -18.74 1.93 2.81
C VAL A 54 -18.93 0.69 1.95
N MET A 55 -19.23 -0.44 2.58
CA MET A 55 -19.53 -1.68 1.87
C MET A 55 -20.93 -1.64 1.25
N ALA A 56 -21.07 -2.22 0.06
CA ALA A 56 -22.35 -2.39 -0.61
C ALA A 56 -22.48 -3.80 -1.18
N LEU A 57 -23.71 -4.31 -1.23
CA LEU A 57 -24.03 -5.58 -1.85
C LEU A 57 -24.08 -5.43 -3.38
N ALA A 58 -23.43 -6.35 -4.08
CA ALA A 58 -23.30 -6.33 -5.52
C ALA A 58 -23.38 -7.73 -6.13
N ASP A 59 -23.69 -7.77 -7.42
CA ASP A 59 -23.56 -8.95 -8.26
C ASP A 59 -22.30 -8.81 -9.11
N VAL A 60 -21.51 -9.89 -9.19
CA VAL A 60 -20.34 -10.02 -10.05
C VAL A 60 -20.77 -10.68 -11.34
N GLY A 61 -20.47 -10.08 -12.49
CA GLY A 61 -20.82 -10.61 -13.79
C GLY A 61 -19.67 -11.31 -14.49
N SER A 62 -20.02 -12.18 -15.43
CA SER A 62 -19.06 -12.74 -16.38
C SER A 62 -18.52 -11.64 -17.31
N PRO A 63 -17.28 -11.76 -17.82
CA PRO A 63 -16.67 -10.79 -18.73
C PRO A 63 -17.60 -10.46 -19.93
N GLY A 64 -17.83 -9.17 -20.18
CA GLY A 64 -18.68 -8.70 -21.29
C GLY A 64 -20.20 -8.89 -21.10
N ALA A 65 -20.64 -9.58 -20.04
CA ALA A 65 -22.02 -9.99 -19.90
C ALA A 65 -22.91 -8.96 -19.17
N LEU A 66 -22.32 -7.98 -18.47
CA LEU A 66 -23.07 -6.91 -17.78
C LEU A 66 -23.37 -5.69 -18.66
N GLN A 67 -22.75 -5.53 -19.83
CA GLN A 67 -23.00 -4.38 -20.70
C GLN A 67 -24.35 -4.45 -21.42
N THR A 68 -24.94 -5.64 -21.53
CA THR A 68 -26.13 -5.89 -22.38
C THR A 68 -27.45 -6.01 -21.61
N VAL A 69 -27.42 -6.00 -20.27
CA VAL A 69 -28.62 -6.20 -19.44
C VAL A 69 -29.18 -4.86 -18.94
N PRO A 70 -30.38 -4.44 -19.38
CA PRO A 70 -31.03 -3.20 -18.94
C PRO A 70 -31.18 -3.12 -17.42
N ARG A 71 -31.09 -1.91 -16.86
CA ARG A 71 -31.36 -1.66 -15.44
C ARG A 71 -32.82 -2.02 -15.14
N GLY A 72 -33.08 -2.89 -14.15
CA GLY A 72 -34.41 -3.16 -13.61
C GLY A 72 -35.11 -4.44 -14.09
N THR A 73 -34.44 -5.34 -14.81
CA THR A 73 -35.04 -6.66 -15.14
C THR A 73 -34.87 -7.64 -13.99
N GLU A 74 -35.98 -8.15 -13.44
CA GLU A 74 -36.02 -9.10 -12.31
C GLU A 74 -35.44 -10.50 -12.63
N SER A 75 -35.20 -10.81 -13.91
CA SER A 75 -34.47 -12.02 -14.28
C SER A 75 -32.99 -11.83 -13.95
N ARG A 76 -32.50 -12.55 -12.93
CA ARG A 76 -31.06 -12.77 -12.74
C ARG A 76 -30.51 -13.25 -14.09
N PRO A 77 -29.67 -12.46 -14.78
CA PRO A 77 -29.20 -12.92 -16.08
C PRO A 77 -28.39 -14.20 -15.85
N HIS A 78 -28.37 -15.11 -16.83
CA HIS A 78 -27.43 -16.24 -16.92
C HIS A 78 -25.93 -15.81 -16.91
N ALA A 79 -25.67 -14.52 -16.64
CA ALA A 79 -24.41 -13.80 -16.64
C ALA A 79 -23.86 -13.48 -15.25
N VAL A 80 -24.64 -13.68 -14.17
CA VAL A 80 -24.13 -13.45 -12.79
C VAL A 80 -23.26 -14.62 -12.40
N LEU A 81 -22.00 -14.30 -12.10
CA LEU A 81 -20.98 -15.24 -11.69
C LEU A 81 -21.04 -15.50 -10.18
N ASP A 82 -21.21 -14.46 -9.38
CA ASP A 82 -21.34 -14.58 -7.92
C ASP A 82 -22.03 -13.34 -7.30
N GLU A 83 -22.43 -13.46 -6.04
CA GLU A 83 -22.79 -12.36 -5.16
C GLU A 83 -21.55 -11.91 -4.36
N ALA A 84 -21.36 -10.61 -4.20
CA ALA A 84 -20.21 -10.07 -3.50
C ALA A 84 -20.56 -8.84 -2.64
N LEU A 85 -19.71 -8.56 -1.66
CA LEU A 85 -19.60 -7.23 -1.08
C LEU A 85 -18.51 -6.44 -1.80
N VAL A 86 -18.77 -5.18 -2.11
CA VAL A 86 -17.78 -4.29 -2.73
C VAL A 86 -17.55 -3.07 -1.84
N VAL A 87 -16.30 -2.61 -1.78
CA VAL A 87 -15.93 -1.35 -1.14
C VAL A 87 -15.04 -0.54 -2.07
N VAL A 88 -15.33 0.76 -2.16
CA VAL A 88 -14.51 1.74 -2.88
C VAL A 88 -13.76 2.58 -1.85
N MET A 89 -12.44 2.67 -1.97
CA MET A 89 -11.56 3.50 -1.16
C MET A 89 -10.88 4.52 -2.07
N LYS A 90 -11.37 5.76 -2.06
CA LYS A 90 -10.81 6.83 -2.88
C LYS A 90 -9.45 7.29 -2.35
N GLY A 91 -8.50 7.56 -3.25
CA GLY A 91 -7.21 8.16 -2.91
C GLY A 91 -7.39 9.56 -2.29
N PRO A 92 -6.46 10.01 -1.41
CA PRO A 92 -5.26 9.33 -0.93
C PRO A 92 -5.50 8.34 0.22
N HIS A 93 -6.76 8.13 0.62
CA HIS A 93 -7.13 7.36 1.81
C HIS A 93 -7.33 5.87 1.50
N SER A 94 -6.33 5.23 0.91
CA SER A 94 -6.45 3.83 0.46
C SER A 94 -5.18 3.02 0.68
N TYR A 95 -5.24 1.72 0.35
CA TYR A 95 -4.12 0.79 0.11
C TYR A 95 -2.81 1.45 -0.38
N THR A 96 -2.92 1.90 -1.61
CA THR A 96 -1.80 2.33 -2.43
C THR A 96 -1.64 3.84 -2.42
N GLY A 97 -2.60 4.59 -1.85
CA GLY A 97 -2.72 6.02 -2.04
C GLY A 97 -3.47 6.41 -3.32
N GLU A 98 -3.85 5.44 -4.17
CA GLU A 98 -4.67 5.63 -5.37
C GLU A 98 -6.14 5.32 -5.07
N ASP A 99 -7.03 5.41 -6.06
CA ASP A 99 -8.34 4.78 -5.93
C ASP A 99 -8.16 3.25 -5.88
N VAL A 100 -8.80 2.62 -4.90
CA VAL A 100 -8.81 1.17 -4.70
C VAL A 100 -10.24 0.66 -4.62
N VAL A 101 -10.51 -0.44 -5.32
CA VAL A 101 -11.76 -1.19 -5.17
C VAL A 101 -11.44 -2.60 -4.69
N GLU A 102 -12.16 -3.08 -3.69
CA GLU A 102 -12.10 -4.48 -3.26
C GLU A 102 -13.45 -5.14 -3.47
N VAL A 103 -13.41 -6.30 -4.13
CA VAL A 103 -14.56 -7.17 -4.36
C VAL A 103 -14.37 -8.42 -3.51
N GLN A 104 -15.27 -8.62 -2.56
CA GLN A 104 -15.27 -9.74 -1.62
C GLN A 104 -16.38 -10.71 -2.02
N CYS A 105 -16.02 -11.76 -2.74
CA CYS A 105 -16.92 -12.81 -3.23
C CYS A 105 -16.63 -14.14 -2.51
N HIS A 106 -17.31 -15.21 -2.88
CA HIS A 106 -16.97 -16.53 -2.37
C HIS A 106 -15.55 -16.92 -2.78
N GLY A 107 -14.81 -17.53 -1.86
CA GLY A 107 -13.39 -17.87 -2.05
C GLY A 107 -13.16 -19.14 -2.87
N GLY A 108 -13.97 -19.37 -3.91
CA GLY A 108 -13.77 -20.44 -4.87
C GLY A 108 -12.74 -20.02 -5.93
N PRO A 109 -11.70 -20.82 -6.23
CA PRO A 109 -10.67 -20.45 -7.22
C PRO A 109 -11.24 -20.03 -8.58
N VAL A 110 -12.24 -20.76 -9.08
CA VAL A 110 -12.89 -20.46 -10.36
C VAL A 110 -13.60 -19.10 -10.34
N VAL A 111 -14.24 -18.73 -9.23
CA VAL A 111 -14.93 -17.44 -9.07
C VAL A 111 -13.91 -16.30 -9.14
N LEU A 112 -12.82 -16.42 -8.38
CA LEU A 112 -11.78 -15.40 -8.30
C LEU A 112 -11.03 -15.24 -9.63
N ASP A 113 -10.70 -16.35 -10.29
CA ASP A 113 -10.01 -16.33 -11.59
C ASP A 113 -10.86 -15.66 -12.67
N GLN A 114 -12.15 -15.99 -12.74
CA GLN A 114 -13.07 -15.37 -13.71
C GLN A 114 -13.29 -13.88 -13.44
N LEU A 115 -13.37 -13.48 -12.17
CA LEU A 115 -13.43 -12.06 -11.81
C LEU A 115 -12.15 -11.33 -12.26
N CYS A 116 -10.97 -11.89 -11.99
CA CYS A 116 -9.70 -11.32 -12.48
C CYS A 116 -9.66 -11.24 -14.01
N LEU A 117 -10.08 -12.28 -14.73
CA LEU A 117 -10.16 -12.26 -16.20
C LEU A 117 -11.11 -11.16 -16.71
N GLY A 118 -12.24 -10.95 -16.04
CA GLY A 118 -13.17 -9.87 -16.35
C GLY A 118 -12.54 -8.49 -16.17
N LEU A 119 -11.82 -8.29 -15.06
CA LEU A 119 -11.12 -7.04 -14.78
C LEU A 119 -10.00 -6.77 -15.81
N ILE A 120 -9.26 -7.80 -16.19
CA ILE A 120 -8.23 -7.70 -17.24
C ILE A 120 -8.86 -7.31 -18.57
N SER A 121 -9.96 -7.95 -18.93
CA SER A 121 -10.71 -7.64 -20.16
C SER A 121 -11.30 -6.23 -20.14
N ALA A 122 -11.55 -5.67 -18.95
CA ALA A 122 -12.04 -4.31 -18.74
C ALA A 122 -10.93 -3.25 -18.67
N GLY A 123 -9.66 -3.63 -18.78
CA GLY A 123 -8.53 -2.71 -18.87
C GLY A 123 -7.55 -2.74 -17.69
N ALA A 124 -7.74 -3.60 -16.69
CA ALA A 124 -6.70 -3.81 -15.68
C ALA A 124 -5.57 -4.72 -16.20
N ARG A 125 -4.40 -4.61 -15.56
CA ARG A 125 -3.30 -5.56 -15.69
C ARG A 125 -3.19 -6.39 -14.41
N LEU A 126 -2.70 -7.63 -14.49
CA LEU A 126 -2.31 -8.37 -13.29
C LEU A 126 -1.15 -7.66 -12.56
N ALA A 127 -1.30 -7.47 -11.25
CA ALA A 127 -0.26 -6.88 -10.42
C ALA A 127 0.99 -7.79 -10.35
N GLU A 128 2.17 -7.17 -10.34
CA GLU A 128 3.43 -7.85 -10.04
C GLU A 128 3.54 -8.19 -8.53
N PRO A 129 4.41 -9.14 -8.14
CA PRO A 129 4.67 -9.43 -6.74
C PRO A 129 5.06 -8.18 -5.94
N GLY A 130 4.27 -7.87 -4.90
CA GLY A 130 4.52 -6.71 -4.03
C GLY A 130 4.12 -5.36 -4.64
N GLU A 131 3.52 -5.32 -5.84
CA GLU A 131 3.26 -4.06 -6.55
C GLU A 131 2.34 -3.11 -5.78
N PHE A 132 1.30 -3.61 -5.10
CA PHE A 132 0.44 -2.77 -4.26
C PHE A 132 1.23 -2.06 -3.14
N THR A 133 2.12 -2.77 -2.45
CA THR A 133 2.96 -2.19 -1.41
C THR A 133 3.98 -1.22 -2.00
N LYS A 134 4.55 -1.55 -3.17
CA LYS A 134 5.44 -0.66 -3.93
C LYS A 134 4.73 0.65 -4.29
N ARG A 135 3.47 0.61 -4.75
CA ARG A 135 2.69 1.83 -5.02
C ARG A 135 2.41 2.64 -3.75
N ALA A 136 2.10 1.97 -2.64
CA ALA A 136 1.96 2.65 -1.34
C ALA A 136 3.24 3.39 -0.93
N PHE A 137 4.41 2.80 -1.18
CA PHE A 137 5.71 3.46 -0.99
C PHE A 137 5.92 4.64 -1.94
N LEU A 138 5.70 4.44 -3.24
CA LEU A 138 5.91 5.48 -4.27
C LEU A 138 4.98 6.69 -4.08
N ASN A 139 3.77 6.47 -3.57
CA ASN A 139 2.81 7.52 -3.25
C ASN A 139 3.05 8.16 -1.87
N GLY A 140 4.15 7.83 -1.19
CA GLY A 140 4.54 8.41 0.09
C GLY A 140 3.66 8.03 1.27
N ARG A 141 2.78 7.02 1.09
CA ARG A 141 1.94 6.49 2.18
C ARG A 141 2.78 5.67 3.18
N LEU A 142 3.77 4.96 2.67
CA LEU A 142 4.74 4.18 3.46
C LEU A 142 6.15 4.64 3.10
N ASP A 143 7.08 4.57 4.05
CA ASP A 143 8.51 4.53 3.73
C ASP A 143 8.99 3.10 3.42
N LEU A 144 10.26 2.95 3.05
CA LEU A 144 10.80 1.65 2.64
C LEU A 144 10.82 0.64 3.79
N ALA A 145 11.21 1.05 5.00
CA ALA A 145 11.24 0.18 6.17
C ALA A 145 9.83 -0.29 6.55
N GLN A 146 8.83 0.60 6.46
CA GLN A 146 7.43 0.25 6.65
C GLN A 146 6.92 -0.71 5.58
N ALA A 147 7.31 -0.53 4.32
CA ALA A 147 6.95 -1.41 3.22
C ALA A 147 7.53 -2.84 3.41
N GLU A 148 8.79 -2.94 3.83
CA GLU A 148 9.43 -4.23 4.18
C GLU A 148 8.73 -4.90 5.37
N ALA A 149 8.38 -4.13 6.40
CA ALA A 149 7.69 -4.64 7.58
C ALA A 149 6.30 -5.23 7.28
N VAL A 150 5.65 -4.84 6.17
CA VAL A 150 4.42 -5.50 5.70
C VAL A 150 4.70 -6.97 5.35
N LEU A 151 5.77 -7.25 4.62
CA LEU A 151 6.13 -8.62 4.23
C LEU A 151 6.53 -9.44 5.46
N ASP A 152 7.27 -8.85 6.38
CA ASP A 152 7.67 -9.50 7.63
C ASP A 152 6.46 -9.85 8.50
N THR A 153 5.45 -8.97 8.54
CA THR A 153 4.18 -9.24 9.22
C THR A 153 3.49 -10.47 8.64
N ILE A 154 3.44 -10.58 7.31
CA ILE A 154 2.79 -11.70 6.61
C ILE A 154 3.57 -13.01 6.84
N ARG A 155 4.91 -12.94 6.91
CA ARG A 155 5.78 -14.11 7.06
C ARG A 155 6.06 -14.52 8.50
N ALA A 156 5.65 -13.72 9.49
CA ALA A 156 5.98 -13.94 10.89
C ALA A 156 5.51 -15.33 11.37
N LYS A 157 6.45 -16.14 11.86
CA LYS A 157 6.19 -17.48 12.42
C LYS A 157 6.10 -17.50 13.94
N THR A 158 6.47 -16.40 14.61
CA THR A 158 6.46 -16.28 16.06
C THR A 158 5.83 -14.96 16.50
N ALA A 159 5.25 -14.93 17.70
CA ALA A 159 4.70 -13.71 18.28
C ALA A 159 5.76 -12.60 18.44
N ARG A 160 7.01 -12.97 18.71
CA ARG A 160 8.14 -12.03 18.82
C ARG A 160 8.45 -11.39 17.47
N SER A 161 8.59 -12.18 16.40
CA SER A 161 8.84 -11.67 15.05
C SER A 161 7.69 -10.77 14.57
N LEU A 162 6.45 -11.16 14.87
CA LEU A 162 5.27 -10.32 14.58
C LEU A 162 5.32 -8.98 15.32
N ALA A 163 5.65 -8.98 16.61
CA ALA A 163 5.74 -7.74 17.40
C ALA A 163 6.80 -6.77 16.84
N ILE A 164 7.95 -7.30 16.39
CA ILE A 164 9.01 -6.51 15.75
C ILE A 164 8.52 -5.92 14.42
N ALA A 165 7.93 -6.73 13.55
CA ALA A 165 7.38 -6.27 12.27
C ALA A 165 6.30 -5.20 12.48
N GLN A 166 5.44 -5.35 13.49
CA GLN A 166 4.42 -4.35 13.83
C GLN A 166 5.02 -3.03 14.32
N SER A 167 6.11 -3.06 15.09
CA SER A 167 6.85 -1.86 15.54
C SER A 167 7.44 -1.10 14.35
N GLN A 168 8.12 -1.80 13.43
CA GLN A 168 8.66 -1.19 12.22
C GLN A 168 7.56 -0.64 11.31
N ARG A 169 6.45 -1.37 11.14
CA ARG A 169 5.30 -0.91 10.35
C ARG A 169 4.65 0.36 10.91
N ARG A 170 4.78 0.64 12.21
CA ARG A 170 4.35 1.91 12.85
C ARG A 170 5.38 3.05 12.70
N GLY A 171 6.46 2.82 11.96
CA GLY A 171 7.52 3.79 11.68
C GLY A 171 8.47 4.03 12.87
N GLU A 172 8.59 3.10 13.81
CA GLU A 172 9.56 3.25 14.93
C GLU A 172 11.00 3.35 14.39
N LEU A 173 11.40 2.43 13.51
CA LEU A 173 12.72 2.48 12.86
C LEU A 173 12.91 3.76 12.02
N SER A 174 11.88 4.14 11.26
CA SER A 174 11.91 5.33 10.40
C SER A 174 12.13 6.61 11.18
N ARG A 175 11.49 6.75 12.36
CA ARG A 175 11.72 7.88 13.26
C ARG A 175 13.15 7.93 13.76
N GLU A 176 13.69 6.80 14.22
CA GLU A 176 15.08 6.75 14.71
C GLU A 176 16.11 7.10 13.62
N VAL A 177 15.88 6.62 12.38
CA VAL A 177 16.72 6.96 11.23
C VAL A 177 16.59 8.44 10.86
N GLU A 178 15.38 9.00 10.82
CA GLU A 178 15.15 10.39 10.44
C GLU A 178 15.69 11.38 11.49
N GLU A 179 15.58 11.05 12.78
CA GLU A 179 16.21 11.81 13.86
C GLU A 179 17.73 11.83 13.73
N THR A 180 18.33 10.67 13.43
CA THR A 180 19.77 10.54 13.20
C THR A 180 20.21 11.33 11.97
N ARG A 181 19.47 11.22 10.87
CA ARG A 181 19.71 11.97 9.63
C ARG A 181 19.62 13.47 9.88
N SER A 182 18.61 13.92 10.63
CA SER A 182 18.43 15.34 10.96
C SER A 182 19.62 15.90 11.73
N ALA A 183 20.15 15.15 12.71
CA ALA A 183 21.36 15.53 13.44
C ALA A 183 22.59 15.67 12.51
N LEU A 184 22.75 14.74 11.56
CA LEU A 184 23.85 14.80 10.58
C LEU A 184 23.69 15.96 9.58
N VAL A 185 22.47 16.29 9.17
CA VAL A 185 22.20 17.45 8.30
C VAL A 185 22.55 18.75 9.02
N VAL A 186 22.24 18.87 10.32
CA VAL A 186 22.63 20.02 11.14
C VAL A 186 24.16 20.11 11.26
N ALA A 187 24.84 18.99 11.54
CA ALA A 187 26.29 18.94 11.60
C ALA A 187 26.93 19.38 10.26
N LEU A 188 26.42 18.87 9.14
CA LEU A 188 26.86 19.24 7.80
C LEU A 188 26.68 20.74 7.54
N ALA A 189 25.51 21.29 7.85
CA ALA A 189 25.24 22.72 7.67
C ALA A 189 26.22 23.61 8.45
N HIS A 190 26.64 23.20 9.65
CA HIS A 190 27.65 23.93 10.42
C HIS A 190 29.04 23.88 9.79
N ILE A 191 29.44 22.72 9.24
CA ILE A 191 30.73 22.57 8.55
C ILE A 191 30.74 23.41 7.28
N GLU A 192 29.69 23.33 6.45
CA GLU A 192 29.56 24.11 5.22
C GLU A 192 29.63 25.62 5.52
N ALA A 193 28.89 26.10 6.53
CA ALA A 193 28.95 27.50 6.94
C ALA A 193 30.36 27.91 7.41
N ALA A 194 31.06 27.07 8.17
CA ALA A 194 32.41 27.35 8.62
C ALA A 194 33.43 27.40 7.46
N LEU A 195 33.20 26.64 6.38
CA LEU A 195 34.03 26.67 5.18
C LEU A 195 33.77 27.91 4.33
N ASP A 196 32.50 28.27 4.12
CA ASP A 196 32.10 29.40 3.27
C ASP A 196 32.45 30.76 3.89
N PHE A 197 32.45 30.86 5.22
CA PHE A 197 32.61 32.12 5.95
C PHE A 197 33.88 32.16 6.84
N ALA A 198 34.90 31.37 6.51
CA ALA A 198 36.14 31.26 7.30
C ALA A 198 36.90 32.60 7.49
N GLU A 199 36.72 33.57 6.59
CA GLU A 199 37.32 34.91 6.65
C GLU A 199 36.42 35.95 7.33
N GLU A 200 35.15 35.61 7.57
CA GLU A 200 34.19 36.48 8.25
C GLU A 200 34.22 36.19 9.76
N ASP A 201 34.22 37.25 10.59
CA ASP A 201 34.30 37.16 12.06
C ASP A 201 32.95 36.74 12.68
N ILE A 202 32.39 35.65 12.16
CA ILE A 202 31.11 35.07 12.56
C ILE A 202 31.36 34.02 13.66
N ALA A 203 30.56 34.08 14.73
CA ALA A 203 30.60 33.07 15.78
C ALA A 203 30.01 31.74 15.30
N PHE A 204 30.87 30.84 14.83
CA PHE A 204 30.48 29.47 14.46
C PHE A 204 30.25 28.59 15.70
N VAL A 205 29.47 27.51 15.52
CA VAL A 205 29.35 26.46 16.53
C VAL A 205 30.74 25.96 16.89
N ARG A 206 31.03 25.91 18.20
CA ARG A 206 32.35 25.49 18.67
C ARG A 206 32.60 24.05 18.25
N GLN A 207 33.83 23.76 17.81
CA GLN A 207 34.25 22.42 17.40
C GLN A 207 33.87 21.34 18.43
N ASP A 208 33.94 21.65 19.73
CA ASP A 208 33.56 20.75 20.82
C ASP A 208 32.06 20.41 20.86
N GLU A 209 31.19 21.30 20.40
CA GLU A 209 29.74 21.04 20.30
C GLU A 209 29.43 20.14 19.11
N LEU A 210 30.11 20.35 17.98
CA LEU A 210 30.00 19.50 16.80
C LEU A 210 30.51 18.07 17.07
N LEU A 211 31.68 17.94 17.71
CA LEU A 211 32.23 16.64 18.09
C LEU A 211 31.28 15.87 19.02
N ARG A 212 30.69 16.55 20.01
CA ARG A 212 29.69 15.94 20.90
C ARG A 212 28.45 15.46 20.15
N LEU A 213 27.91 16.28 19.23
CA LEU A 213 26.77 15.88 18.40
C LEU A 213 27.07 14.63 17.57
N LEU A 214 28.27 14.56 16.96
CA LEU A 214 28.69 13.41 16.16
C LEU A 214 28.89 12.15 17.01
N ASP A 215 29.50 12.26 18.20
CA ASP A 215 29.68 11.14 19.12
C ASP A 215 28.35 10.57 19.62
N GLU A 216 27.40 11.45 19.98
CA GLU A 216 26.05 11.03 20.39
C GLU A 216 25.30 10.34 19.24
N THR A 217 25.41 10.87 18.03
CA THR A 217 24.80 10.31 16.82
C THR A 217 25.40 8.94 16.48
N LEU A 218 26.73 8.81 16.58
CA LEU A 218 27.42 7.55 16.36
C LEU A 218 27.02 6.49 17.40
N LEU A 219 26.83 6.88 18.65
CA LEU A 219 26.36 5.97 19.70
C LEU A 219 24.95 5.45 19.41
N LYS A 220 24.04 6.31 18.95
CA LYS A 220 22.68 5.92 18.53
C LYS A 220 22.74 4.91 17.36
N LEU A 221 23.53 5.21 16.33
CA LEU A 221 23.71 4.31 15.18
C LEU A 221 24.27 2.94 15.59
N ARG A 222 25.27 2.91 16.48
CA ARG A 222 25.82 1.65 16.99
C ARG A 222 24.77 0.81 17.72
N ARG A 223 23.90 1.44 18.52
CA ARG A 223 22.78 0.74 19.19
C ARG A 223 21.77 0.18 18.18
N LEU A 224 21.45 0.95 17.15
CA LEU A 224 20.57 0.52 16.05
C LEU A 224 21.14 -0.72 15.34
N VAL A 225 22.42 -0.70 14.96
CA VAL A 225 23.10 -1.82 14.30
C VAL A 225 23.12 -3.06 15.19
N GLN A 226 23.47 -2.92 16.47
CA GLN A 226 23.47 -4.03 17.42
C GLN A 226 22.07 -4.65 17.53
N SER A 227 21.03 -3.82 17.61
CA SER A 227 19.64 -4.29 17.67
C SER A 227 19.20 -5.04 16.41
N GLY A 228 19.80 -4.76 15.26
CA GLY A 228 19.59 -5.50 14.01
C GLY A 228 20.27 -6.86 14.00
N GLN A 229 21.53 -6.93 14.43
CA GLN A 229 22.28 -8.19 14.51
C GLN A 229 21.65 -9.20 15.47
N ASP A 230 21.12 -8.71 16.59
CA ASP A 230 20.39 -9.54 17.55
C ASP A 230 19.06 -10.09 16.99
N ARG A 231 18.54 -9.51 15.89
CA ARG A 231 17.31 -9.94 15.21
C ARG A 231 17.57 -10.96 14.10
N GLU A 232 18.70 -10.90 13.39
CA GLU A 232 19.05 -11.88 12.34
C GLU A 232 19.39 -13.27 12.92
N GLY A 233 19.73 -13.34 14.21
CA GLY A 233 20.00 -14.60 14.91
C GLY A 233 18.76 -15.37 15.41
N LEU A 234 17.53 -14.93 15.06
CA LEU A 234 16.24 -15.50 15.51
C LEU A 234 15.39 -16.00 14.34
#